data_AF-A0A920FNQ0-F1
#
_entry.id   AF-A0A920FNQ0-F1
#
_cell.length_a   1.000
_cell.length_b   1.000
_cell.length_c   1.000
_cell.angle_alpha   90.00
_cell.angle_beta   90.00
_cell.angle_gamma   90.00
#
_symmetry.space_group_name_H-M   'P 1'
#
loop_
_entity.id
_entity.type
_entity.pdbx_description
1 polymer ?
#
loop_
_entity_poly.entity_id
_entity_poly.type
_entity_poly.pdbx_seq_one_letter_code
_entity_poly.pdbx_strand_id
1 'polypeptide(L)'
;MLTKLTFVNIPMKLEILLSLHHLESGQYFICSIEGVCAGGGYELALSCDHILLLDDGSSSMSLPEVPLLAVLPGTGGLTRVTDKRKVRKDLADVFCTMEEGLKAKKAQEWKLVDTITKKSNYDETLKDIIQQNIKIDNSYKKGIKLNEIKKQIINNDHIQYSTIELLIDRPNKNAKIVIKSPDLINVDNENDIVNQGDQFWLLRCARELDDILLHLRFNELDLGVIIFSSQGSLNDILFYDNLLHEYSSNWFIKEIKHLWNRTLKRIDLTSRSLVTLIEPGSCFGGFLSEIIFASDRSYMAEGVFDDSNDPEAKIALSKSNFNFFKMSNGITRLETRFLNESEKIKELENEIGKELDSQMALNIGLVTFSFDDIDWEDEVRIFLEERSSFSPDSMTGLEANLRFAGPETMETKIFGRLTAWQNWIFQRPNAVGEEGALKKYGSGNRSKFNWERV
;
A
#
# COMPACT_ATOMS: atom_id res chain seq x y z
N MET A 1 4.86 7.29 19.94
CA MET A 1 6.04 6.95 19.11
C MET A 1 5.58 6.32 17.80
N LEU A 2 4.77 5.25 17.86
CA LEU A 2 4.04 4.68 16.71
C LEU A 2 3.16 5.69 15.95
N THR A 3 2.45 6.60 16.63
CA THR A 3 1.64 7.66 15.99
C THR A 3 2.39 8.57 15.01
N LYS A 4 3.70 8.78 15.19
CA LYS A 4 4.53 9.59 14.26
C LYS A 4 4.93 8.78 13.02
N LEU A 5 5.17 7.48 13.17
CA LEU A 5 5.47 6.55 12.07
C LEU A 5 4.25 6.32 11.17
N THR A 6 3.05 6.32 11.76
CA THR A 6 1.81 6.21 10.98
C THR A 6 1.54 7.46 10.14
N PHE A 7 1.93 8.64 10.63
CA PHE A 7 1.74 9.92 9.94
C PHE A 7 2.62 10.10 8.70
N VAL A 8 3.84 9.54 8.65
CA VAL A 8 4.68 9.60 7.43
C VAL A 8 4.14 8.63 6.36
N ASN A 9 3.60 7.48 6.79
CA ASN A 9 3.23 6.40 5.89
C ASN A 9 1.96 6.65 5.04
N ILE A 10 0.96 7.43 5.49
CA ILE A 10 -0.21 7.72 4.65
C ILE A 10 0.09 8.75 3.57
N PRO A 11 0.67 9.93 3.87
CA PRO A 11 0.98 10.92 2.83
C PRO A 11 1.88 10.31 1.76
N MET A 12 2.85 9.47 2.14
CA MET A 12 3.64 8.68 1.18
C MET A 12 2.78 7.80 0.28
N LYS A 13 1.71 7.17 0.79
CA LYS A 13 0.80 6.33 -0.01
C LYS A 13 -0.09 7.16 -0.93
N LEU A 14 -0.55 8.33 -0.49
CA LEU A 14 -1.28 9.28 -1.33
C LEU A 14 -0.38 9.81 -2.46
N GLU A 15 0.89 10.08 -2.16
CA GLU A 15 1.85 10.57 -3.14
C GLU A 15 2.35 9.47 -4.08
N ILE A 16 2.51 8.23 -3.62
CA ILE A 16 2.77 7.09 -4.50
C ILE A 16 1.58 6.89 -5.44
N LEU A 17 0.36 7.02 -4.93
CA LEU A 17 -0.87 6.96 -5.70
C LEU A 17 -0.84 7.99 -6.85
N LEU A 18 -0.51 9.25 -6.57
CA LEU A 18 -0.38 10.29 -7.61
C LEU A 18 0.70 9.95 -8.65
N SER A 19 1.82 9.33 -8.24
CA SER A 19 2.92 9.01 -9.15
C SER A 19 2.71 7.80 -10.07
N LEU A 20 1.75 6.93 -9.75
CA LEU A 20 1.45 5.71 -10.54
C LEU A 20 0.24 5.88 -11.46
N HIS A 21 -0.70 6.77 -11.11
CA HIS A 21 -1.98 6.91 -11.83
C HIS A 21 -1.87 7.35 -13.29
N HIS A 22 -0.79 8.02 -13.72
CA HIS A 22 -0.60 8.32 -15.14
C HIS A 22 -0.40 7.07 -15.98
N LEU A 23 0.45 6.15 -15.50
CA LEU A 23 0.74 4.89 -16.17
C LEU A 23 -0.41 3.88 -16.03
N GLU A 24 -1.15 3.95 -14.93
CA GLU A 24 -2.15 2.96 -14.56
C GLU A 24 -3.59 3.37 -14.95
N SER A 25 -4.03 4.57 -14.54
CA SER A 25 -5.40 5.07 -14.71
C SER A 25 -5.58 6.03 -15.89
N GLY A 26 -4.50 6.42 -16.56
CA GLY A 26 -4.52 7.44 -17.61
C GLY A 26 -4.87 8.84 -17.09
N GLN A 27 -4.67 9.11 -15.79
CA GLN A 27 -4.86 10.42 -15.18
C GLN A 27 -3.53 11.15 -15.07
N TYR A 28 -3.46 12.42 -15.47
CA TYR A 28 -2.24 13.22 -15.43
C TYR A 28 -2.37 14.34 -14.40
N PHE A 29 -1.45 14.39 -13.43
CA PHE A 29 -1.48 15.36 -12.34
C PHE A 29 -0.51 16.50 -12.59
N ILE A 30 -1.03 17.74 -12.59
CA ILE A 30 -0.24 18.96 -12.73
C ILE A 30 -0.29 19.70 -11.39
N CYS A 31 0.86 19.91 -10.78
CA CYS A 31 1.00 20.79 -9.61
C CYS A 31 1.35 22.20 -10.09
N SER A 32 0.44 23.15 -9.85
CA SER A 32 0.68 24.57 -10.09
C SER A 32 1.06 25.27 -8.79
N ILE A 33 2.30 25.74 -8.70
CA ILE A 33 2.83 26.40 -7.52
C ILE A 33 2.76 27.93 -7.68
N GLU A 34 1.92 28.54 -6.85
CA GLU A 34 1.87 29.98 -6.59
C GLU A 34 2.11 30.22 -5.09
N GLY A 35 3.11 31.01 -4.76
CA GLY A 35 3.58 31.24 -3.40
C GLY A 35 4.65 30.24 -2.94
N VAL A 36 4.77 30.09 -1.62
CA VAL A 36 5.81 29.26 -0.98
C VAL A 36 5.37 27.81 -0.90
N CYS A 37 6.16 26.92 -1.49
CA CYS A 37 5.96 25.47 -1.49
C CYS A 37 7.11 24.78 -0.73
N ALA A 38 6.96 24.60 0.58
CA ALA A 38 8.04 24.15 1.45
C ALA A 38 7.79 22.76 2.06
N GLY A 39 8.87 21.97 2.19
CA GLY A 39 8.87 20.65 2.81
C GLY A 39 7.84 19.72 2.20
N GLY A 40 6.93 19.17 3.02
CA GLY A 40 5.83 18.31 2.56
C GLY A 40 4.97 18.89 1.43
N GLY A 41 4.85 20.22 1.31
CA GLY A 41 4.17 20.84 0.16
C GLY A 41 4.89 20.56 -1.17
N TYR A 42 6.22 20.57 -1.16
CA TYR A 42 7.02 20.23 -2.33
C TYR A 42 7.14 18.71 -2.50
N GLU A 43 7.11 17.91 -1.43
CA GLU A 43 7.00 16.44 -1.54
C GLU A 43 5.72 16.01 -2.28
N LEU A 44 4.60 16.69 -2.00
CA LEU A 44 3.36 16.51 -2.75
C LEU A 44 3.52 16.94 -4.21
N ALA A 45 4.13 18.10 -4.49
CA ALA A 45 4.40 18.53 -5.86
C ALA A 45 5.27 17.52 -6.64
N LEU A 46 6.30 16.96 -5.99
CA LEU A 46 7.17 15.92 -6.54
C LEU A 46 6.40 14.65 -6.90
N SER A 47 5.26 14.39 -6.28
CA SER A 47 4.41 13.24 -6.59
C SER A 47 3.63 13.39 -7.91
N CYS A 48 3.31 14.62 -8.33
CA CYS A 48 2.61 14.93 -9.58
C CYS A 48 3.47 14.72 -10.84
N ASP A 49 2.85 14.48 -11.98
CA ASP A 49 3.55 14.24 -13.25
C ASP A 49 4.27 15.49 -13.77
N HIS A 50 3.68 16.67 -13.56
CA HIS A 50 4.21 17.96 -13.99
C HIS A 50 4.17 18.99 -12.87
N ILE A 51 5.22 19.79 -12.74
CA ILE A 51 5.31 20.90 -11.79
C ILE A 51 5.49 22.21 -12.57
N LEU A 52 4.49 23.08 -12.47
CA LEU A 52 4.48 24.44 -13.00
C LEU A 52 4.72 25.43 -11.87
N LEU A 53 5.76 26.25 -11.94
CA LEU A 53 6.03 27.31 -10.96
C LEU A 53 5.81 28.71 -11.55
N LEU A 54 5.15 29.59 -10.80
CA LEU A 54 5.05 30.99 -11.18
C LEU A 54 6.38 31.75 -10.98
N ASP A 55 6.83 32.49 -11.99
CA ASP A 55 7.95 33.43 -11.93
C ASP A 55 7.44 34.84 -11.61
N ASP A 56 6.98 35.02 -10.37
CA ASP A 56 6.42 36.28 -9.84
C ASP A 56 7.36 37.00 -8.85
N GLY A 57 8.57 36.47 -8.67
CA GLY A 57 9.58 36.97 -7.73
C GLY A 57 9.37 36.56 -6.26
N SER A 58 8.22 35.99 -5.91
CA SER A 58 7.84 35.57 -4.55
C SER A 58 7.69 34.05 -4.40
N SER A 59 7.22 33.38 -5.45
CA SER A 59 7.02 31.94 -5.50
C SER A 59 8.35 31.18 -5.40
N SER A 60 8.39 30.16 -4.56
CA SER A 60 9.59 29.37 -4.29
C SER A 60 9.26 27.95 -3.85
N MET A 61 10.25 27.06 -3.96
CA MET A 61 10.20 25.72 -3.37
C MET A 61 11.41 25.43 -2.50
N SER A 62 11.21 24.66 -1.45
CA SER A 62 12.27 24.27 -0.51
C SER A 62 12.02 22.89 0.08
N LEU A 63 13.10 22.23 0.48
CA LEU A 63 13.08 21.06 1.38
C LEU A 63 13.92 21.40 2.63
N PRO A 64 13.38 22.22 3.55
CA PRO A 64 14.15 22.77 4.66
C PRO A 64 14.18 21.84 5.89
N GLU A 65 13.74 20.58 5.76
CA GLU A 65 13.59 19.62 6.86
C GLU A 65 14.91 19.38 7.62
N VAL A 66 16.03 19.30 6.90
CA VAL A 66 17.34 19.07 7.54
C VAL A 66 17.76 20.30 8.37
N PRO A 67 17.87 21.51 7.80
CA PRO A 67 18.32 22.68 8.57
C PRO A 67 17.31 23.14 9.64
N LEU A 68 15.99 23.09 9.38
CA LEU A 68 14.98 23.63 10.30
C LEU A 68 14.50 22.62 11.35
N LEU A 69 14.39 21.35 10.97
CA LEU A 69 13.68 20.34 11.77
C LEU A 69 14.59 19.18 12.20
N ALA A 70 15.84 19.15 11.73
CA ALA A 70 16.79 18.05 11.95
C ALA A 70 16.22 16.67 11.57
N VAL A 71 15.41 16.63 10.51
CA VAL A 71 14.83 15.40 9.93
C VAL A 71 14.97 15.42 8.41
N LEU A 72 14.63 14.34 7.74
CA LEU A 72 14.66 14.26 6.28
C LEU A 72 13.31 14.69 5.68
N PRO A 73 13.29 15.10 4.39
CA PRO A 73 12.13 15.04 3.52
C PRO A 73 11.67 13.58 3.36
N GLY A 74 10.96 13.11 4.38
CA GLY A 74 10.69 11.71 4.65
C GLY A 74 9.48 11.14 3.92
N THR A 75 8.68 11.99 3.26
CA THR A 75 7.49 11.59 2.51
C THR A 75 7.84 11.14 1.08
N GLY A 76 9.11 10.85 0.84
CA GLY A 76 9.63 10.50 -0.48
C GLY A 76 10.31 11.65 -1.21
N GLY A 77 10.45 12.83 -0.58
CA GLY A 77 11.10 14.00 -1.16
C GLY A 77 12.50 13.69 -1.68
N LEU A 78 13.38 13.12 -0.85
CA LEU A 78 14.74 12.77 -1.27
C LEU A 78 14.74 11.77 -2.43
N THR A 79 13.94 10.72 -2.33
CA THR A 79 13.87 9.68 -3.37
C THR A 79 13.32 10.24 -4.67
N ARG A 80 12.30 11.12 -4.65
CA ARG A 80 11.75 11.71 -5.88
C ARG A 80 12.68 12.76 -6.48
N VAL A 81 13.42 13.53 -5.67
CA VAL A 81 14.45 14.45 -6.18
C VAL A 81 15.53 13.69 -6.97
N THR A 82 15.97 12.52 -6.49
CA THR A 82 16.98 11.72 -7.20
C THR A 82 16.39 10.84 -8.28
N ASP A 83 15.40 10.00 -7.96
CA ASP A 83 14.94 8.91 -8.81
C ASP A 83 13.90 9.37 -9.83
N LYS A 84 13.09 10.39 -9.53
CA LYS A 84 12.10 10.94 -10.46
C LYS A 84 12.63 12.16 -11.21
N ARG A 85 13.05 13.21 -10.49
CA ARG A 85 13.51 14.48 -11.08
C ARG A 85 14.93 14.43 -11.67
N LYS A 86 15.71 13.42 -11.28
CA LYS A 86 17.12 13.24 -11.73
C LYS A 86 17.99 14.46 -11.45
N VAL A 87 17.75 15.12 -10.32
CA VAL A 87 18.60 16.22 -9.84
C VAL A 87 19.95 15.63 -9.46
N ARG A 88 21.05 16.28 -9.88
CA ARG A 88 22.40 15.82 -9.55
C ARG A 88 22.60 15.87 -8.03
N LYS A 89 23.20 14.83 -7.44
CA LYS A 89 23.19 14.62 -5.97
C LYS A 89 23.73 15.81 -5.16
N ASP A 90 24.71 16.53 -5.70
CA ASP A 90 25.34 17.69 -5.07
C ASP A 90 24.43 18.93 -5.09
N LEU A 91 23.63 19.11 -6.15
CA LEU A 91 22.60 20.14 -6.17
C LEU A 91 21.44 19.79 -5.24
N ALA A 92 21.08 18.50 -5.17
CA ALA A 92 20.08 18.01 -4.21
C ALA A 92 20.52 18.24 -2.76
N ASP A 93 21.80 18.01 -2.45
CA ASP A 93 22.39 18.30 -1.14
C ASP A 93 22.26 19.80 -0.78
N VAL A 94 22.68 20.69 -1.68
CA VAL A 94 22.52 22.15 -1.49
C VAL A 94 21.05 22.52 -1.31
N PHE A 95 20.15 21.94 -2.10
CA PHE A 95 18.71 22.22 -2.02
C PHE A 95 18.10 21.77 -0.69
N CYS A 96 18.49 20.60 -0.17
CA CYS A 96 17.96 20.05 1.08
C CYS A 96 18.63 20.62 2.34
N THR A 97 19.67 21.45 2.18
CA THR A 97 20.41 22.09 3.28
C THR A 97 20.27 23.62 3.28
N MET A 98 19.35 24.15 2.48
CA MET A 98 19.04 25.58 2.38
C MET A 98 17.60 25.84 2.82
N GLU A 99 17.40 26.78 3.74
CA GLU A 99 16.09 27.07 4.34
C GLU A 99 15.16 27.80 3.35
N GLU A 100 15.70 28.77 2.61
CA GLU A 100 14.93 29.68 1.76
C GLU A 100 14.47 29.05 0.44
N GLY A 101 15.13 27.96 0.02
CA GLY A 101 14.82 27.26 -1.22
C GLY A 101 15.24 28.01 -2.49
N LEU A 102 14.59 27.66 -3.60
CA LEU A 102 14.89 28.18 -4.93
C LEU A 102 13.67 28.85 -5.57
N LYS A 103 13.96 29.86 -6.40
CA LYS A 103 12.99 30.56 -7.24
C LYS A 103 13.03 30.04 -8.68
N ALA A 104 12.02 30.42 -9.47
CA ALA A 104 11.70 29.89 -10.80
C ALA A 104 12.89 29.50 -11.68
N LYS A 105 13.71 30.47 -12.11
CA LYS A 105 14.81 30.21 -13.07
C LYS A 105 15.76 29.09 -12.60
N LYS A 106 16.25 29.21 -11.37
CA LYS A 106 17.20 28.25 -10.81
C LYS A 106 16.55 26.90 -10.51
N ALA A 107 15.29 26.89 -10.10
CA ALA A 107 14.53 25.66 -9.90
C ALA A 107 14.38 24.87 -11.21
N GLN A 108 14.09 25.55 -12.33
CA GLN A 108 14.00 24.90 -13.64
C GLN A 108 15.37 24.40 -14.13
N GLU A 109 16.40 25.23 -14.02
CA GLU A 109 17.79 24.84 -14.36
C GLU A 109 18.24 23.57 -13.61
N TRP A 110 17.80 23.44 -12.34
CA TRP A 110 18.15 22.30 -11.48
C TRP A 110 17.19 21.11 -11.63
N LYS A 111 16.20 21.19 -12.54
CA LYS A 111 15.16 20.16 -12.79
C LYS A 111 14.20 19.92 -11.63
N LEU A 112 14.10 20.86 -10.69
CA LEU A 112 13.15 20.80 -9.57
C LEU A 112 11.71 21.10 -10.01
N VAL A 113 11.54 21.79 -11.13
CA VAL A 113 10.24 21.99 -11.79
C VAL A 113 10.38 21.75 -13.29
N ASP A 114 9.24 21.53 -13.96
CA ASP A 114 9.19 21.26 -15.40
C ASP A 114 9.04 22.56 -16.19
N THR A 115 8.13 23.43 -15.75
CA THR A 115 7.82 24.68 -16.44
C THR A 115 7.78 25.83 -15.47
N ILE A 116 8.25 26.99 -15.92
CA ILE A 116 8.06 28.25 -15.24
C ILE A 116 7.25 29.19 -16.12
N THR A 117 6.38 30.00 -15.53
CA THR A 117 5.58 30.97 -16.28
C THR A 117 5.33 32.24 -15.49
N LYS A 118 5.16 33.36 -16.18
CA LYS A 118 4.69 34.60 -15.54
C LYS A 118 3.19 34.50 -15.30
N LYS A 119 2.69 35.22 -14.28
CA LYS A 119 1.25 35.28 -13.97
C LYS A 119 0.39 35.65 -15.19
N SER A 120 0.87 36.57 -16.04
CA SER A 120 0.16 37.00 -17.26
C SER A 120 -0.08 35.89 -18.29
N ASN A 121 0.75 34.85 -18.28
CA ASN A 121 0.74 33.78 -19.29
C ASN A 121 0.27 32.44 -18.68
N TYR A 122 -0.22 32.45 -17.44
CA TYR A 122 -0.54 31.25 -16.68
C TYR A 122 -1.58 30.37 -17.39
N ASP A 123 -2.74 30.93 -17.75
CA ASP A 123 -3.83 30.18 -18.35
C ASP A 123 -3.46 29.56 -19.70
N GLU A 124 -2.68 30.29 -20.50
CA GLU A 124 -2.16 29.80 -21.78
C GLU A 124 -1.17 28.66 -21.57
N THR A 125 -0.19 28.84 -20.68
CA THR A 125 0.81 27.81 -20.35
C THR A 125 0.15 26.54 -19.82
N LEU A 126 -0.84 26.68 -18.93
CA LEU A 126 -1.56 25.55 -18.36
C LEU A 126 -2.37 24.80 -19.42
N LYS A 127 -3.05 25.51 -20.32
CA LYS A 127 -3.76 24.91 -21.45
C LYS A 127 -2.81 24.13 -22.35
N ASP A 128 -1.64 24.67 -22.65
CA ASP A 128 -0.64 23.99 -23.47
C ASP A 128 -0.15 22.69 -22.82
N ILE A 129 0.16 22.73 -21.52
CA ILE A 129 0.56 21.52 -20.76
C ILE A 129 -0.56 20.47 -20.80
N ILE A 130 -1.81 20.88 -20.58
CA ILE A 130 -2.97 20.00 -20.62
C ILE A 130 -3.12 19.36 -22.01
N GLN A 131 -3.07 20.14 -23.09
CA GLN A 131 -3.23 19.65 -24.45
C GLN A 131 -2.11 18.70 -24.89
N GLN A 132 -0.87 18.94 -24.42
CA GLN A 132 0.28 18.10 -24.75
C GLN A 132 0.23 16.73 -24.06
N ASN A 133 -0.27 16.69 -22.81
CA ASN A 133 -0.18 15.51 -21.96
C ASN A 133 -1.49 14.72 -21.82
N ILE A 134 -2.65 15.35 -22.00
CA ILE A 134 -3.96 14.68 -21.92
C ILE A 134 -4.43 14.34 -23.34
N LYS A 135 -4.32 13.06 -23.70
CA LYS A 135 -4.73 12.54 -25.03
C LYS A 135 -6.01 11.71 -25.00
N ILE A 136 -6.60 11.49 -23.82
CA ILE A 136 -7.73 10.59 -23.62
C ILE A 136 -9.00 11.43 -23.38
N ASP A 137 -9.97 11.33 -24.28
CA ASP A 137 -11.31 11.83 -24.04
C ASP A 137 -12.06 10.85 -23.13
N ASN A 138 -12.50 11.33 -21.97
CA ASN A 138 -13.29 10.58 -20.98
C ASN A 138 -14.71 11.14 -20.83
N SER A 139 -15.11 12.11 -21.65
CA SER A 139 -16.39 12.83 -21.53
C SER A 139 -17.63 11.93 -21.66
N TYR A 140 -17.50 10.78 -22.33
CA TYR A 140 -18.57 9.80 -22.48
C TYR A 140 -18.79 8.91 -21.23
N LYS A 141 -17.89 8.95 -20.24
CA LYS A 141 -17.97 8.11 -19.05
C LYS A 141 -18.86 8.75 -17.99
N LYS A 142 -19.82 7.99 -17.47
CA LYS A 142 -20.59 8.39 -16.27
C LYS A 142 -19.81 7.93 -15.03
N GLY A 143 -19.48 8.87 -14.14
CA GLY A 143 -18.77 8.56 -12.90
C GLY A 143 -19.60 7.68 -11.95
N ILE A 144 -18.92 6.85 -11.17
CA ILE A 144 -19.50 6.08 -10.08
C ILE A 144 -19.39 6.89 -8.79
N LYS A 145 -20.53 7.14 -8.14
CA LYS A 145 -20.55 7.82 -6.83
C LYS A 145 -20.17 6.82 -5.74
N LEU A 146 -19.10 7.12 -4.99
CA LEU A 146 -18.72 6.36 -3.81
C LEU A 146 -19.53 6.87 -2.61
N ASN A 147 -20.51 6.09 -2.17
CA ASN A 147 -21.32 6.38 -0.98
C ASN A 147 -20.54 6.04 0.30
N GLU A 148 -21.03 6.48 1.45
CA GLU A 148 -20.42 6.18 2.75
C GLU A 148 -20.29 4.66 2.97
N ILE A 149 -19.15 4.23 3.53
CA ILE A 149 -18.94 2.82 3.90
C ILE A 149 -19.78 2.53 5.14
N LYS A 150 -20.72 1.59 5.01
CA LYS A 150 -21.57 1.16 6.12
C LYS A 150 -20.81 0.15 6.98
N LYS A 151 -20.42 0.56 8.18
CA LYS A 151 -19.84 -0.33 9.19
C LYS A 151 -20.68 -0.34 10.46
N GLN A 152 -20.86 -1.53 11.01
CA GLN A 152 -21.56 -1.77 12.25
C GLN A 152 -20.53 -2.11 13.33
N ILE A 153 -20.36 -1.21 14.29
CA ILE A 153 -19.55 -1.47 15.48
C ILE A 153 -20.43 -2.23 16.47
N ILE A 154 -20.21 -3.54 16.59
CA ILE A 154 -20.97 -4.40 17.51
C ILE A 154 -20.50 -4.14 18.94
N ASN A 155 -19.18 -4.07 19.12
CA ASN A 155 -18.53 -3.65 20.37
C ASN A 155 -17.09 -3.18 20.06
N ASN A 156 -16.29 -2.92 21.09
CA ASN A 156 -14.90 -2.44 20.94
C ASN A 156 -13.94 -3.44 20.27
N ASP A 157 -14.34 -4.71 20.18
CA ASP A 157 -13.53 -5.82 19.71
C ASP A 157 -14.15 -6.50 18.47
N HIS A 158 -15.27 -5.97 17.95
CA HIS A 158 -15.97 -6.53 16.82
C HIS A 158 -16.55 -5.42 15.94
N ILE A 159 -16.02 -5.31 14.72
CA ILE A 159 -16.54 -4.43 13.66
C ILE A 159 -16.99 -5.29 12.48
N GLN A 160 -18.23 -5.12 12.05
CA GLN A 160 -18.82 -5.85 10.94
C GLN A 160 -19.15 -4.91 9.77
N TYR A 161 -18.78 -5.33 8.57
CA TYR A 161 -19.15 -4.72 7.30
C TYR A 161 -19.97 -5.73 6.48
N SER A 162 -20.32 -5.38 5.25
CA SER A 162 -21.09 -6.28 4.38
C SER A 162 -20.25 -7.43 3.83
N THR A 163 -18.97 -7.19 3.55
CA THR A 163 -18.05 -8.17 2.96
C THR A 163 -16.87 -8.53 3.88
N ILE A 164 -16.68 -7.80 4.97
CA ILE A 164 -15.58 -8.01 5.91
C ILE A 164 -16.09 -8.03 7.35
N GLU A 165 -15.48 -8.85 8.19
CA GLU A 165 -15.65 -8.86 9.64
C GLU A 165 -14.28 -8.75 10.31
N LEU A 166 -14.19 -7.92 11.35
CA LEU A 166 -13.00 -7.73 12.16
C LEU A 166 -13.31 -8.16 13.59
N LEU A 167 -12.53 -9.12 14.08
CA LEU A 167 -12.57 -9.61 15.47
C LEU A 167 -11.21 -9.32 16.11
N ILE A 168 -11.21 -8.68 17.28
CA ILE A 168 -10.01 -8.29 18.01
C ILE A 168 -9.90 -9.14 19.27
N ASP A 169 -8.76 -9.79 19.44
CA ASP A 169 -8.38 -10.49 20.67
C ASP A 169 -7.27 -9.70 21.34
N ARG A 170 -7.64 -8.82 22.27
CA ARG A 170 -6.68 -7.95 22.98
C ARG A 170 -5.74 -8.73 23.91
N PRO A 171 -6.21 -9.73 24.69
CA PRO A 171 -5.32 -10.56 25.50
C PRO A 171 -4.18 -11.20 24.68
N ASN A 172 -4.51 -11.76 23.51
CA ASN A 172 -3.52 -12.39 22.64
C ASN A 172 -2.85 -11.42 21.65
N LYS A 173 -3.27 -10.15 21.63
CA LYS A 173 -2.77 -9.09 20.74
C LYS A 173 -2.94 -9.40 19.24
N ASN A 174 -4.07 -10.02 18.91
CA ASN A 174 -4.38 -10.48 17.56
C ASN A 174 -5.60 -9.77 16.99
N ALA A 175 -5.67 -9.63 15.66
CA ALA A 175 -6.84 -9.16 14.94
C ALA A 175 -7.18 -10.14 13.80
N LYS A 176 -8.34 -10.79 13.84
CA LYS A 176 -8.83 -11.66 12.76
C LYS A 176 -9.71 -10.86 11.81
N ILE A 177 -9.30 -10.80 10.55
CA ILE A 177 -10.07 -10.26 9.42
C ILE A 177 -10.67 -11.46 8.68
N VAL A 178 -12.00 -11.51 8.59
CA VAL A 178 -12.75 -12.51 7.84
C VAL A 178 -13.30 -11.85 6.58
N ILE A 179 -12.91 -12.36 5.41
CA ILE A 179 -13.39 -11.89 4.10
C ILE A 179 -14.50 -12.81 3.61
N LYS A 180 -15.69 -12.26 3.40
CA LYS A 180 -16.89 -13.01 3.00
C LYS A 180 -17.00 -13.05 1.48
N SER A 181 -17.24 -14.22 0.92
CA SER A 181 -17.53 -14.38 -0.50
C SER A 181 -18.76 -13.55 -0.90
N PRO A 182 -18.85 -13.12 -2.17
CA PRO A 182 -20.06 -12.45 -2.65
C PRO A 182 -21.26 -13.39 -2.59
N ASP A 183 -22.46 -12.82 -2.43
CA ASP A 183 -23.67 -13.49 -2.90
C ASP A 183 -23.66 -13.49 -4.43
N LEU A 184 -23.99 -14.62 -5.05
CA LEU A 184 -24.03 -14.73 -6.51
C LEU A 184 -25.11 -13.79 -7.07
N ILE A 185 -24.68 -12.80 -7.86
CA ILE A 185 -25.56 -11.90 -8.62
C ILE A 185 -25.23 -12.13 -10.09
N ASN A 186 -26.27 -12.27 -10.93
CA ASN A 186 -26.06 -12.37 -12.38
C ASN A 186 -25.42 -11.08 -12.89
N VAL A 187 -24.21 -11.22 -13.43
CA VAL A 187 -23.52 -10.22 -14.23
C VAL A 187 -23.47 -10.77 -15.64
N ASP A 188 -24.44 -10.36 -16.47
CA ASP A 188 -24.56 -10.87 -17.84
C ASP A 188 -23.75 -10.01 -18.82
N ASN A 189 -23.53 -8.74 -18.49
CA ASN A 189 -22.80 -7.80 -19.33
C ASN A 189 -22.12 -6.68 -18.52
N GLU A 190 -21.27 -5.89 -19.20
CA GLU A 190 -20.52 -4.80 -18.56
C GLU A 190 -21.39 -3.70 -17.93
N ASN A 191 -22.61 -3.46 -18.43
CA ASN A 191 -23.49 -2.45 -17.86
C ASN A 191 -24.00 -2.87 -16.49
N ASP A 192 -24.16 -4.17 -16.23
CA ASP A 192 -24.60 -4.68 -14.93
C ASP A 192 -23.56 -4.35 -13.85
N ILE A 193 -22.27 -4.45 -14.20
CA ILE A 193 -21.15 -4.06 -13.33
C ILE A 193 -21.21 -2.57 -13.01
N VAL A 194 -21.35 -1.72 -14.03
CA VAL A 194 -21.41 -0.26 -13.87
C VAL A 194 -22.65 0.17 -13.09
N ASN A 195 -23.79 -0.49 -13.32
CA ASN A 195 -25.06 -0.20 -12.66
C ASN A 195 -25.04 -0.54 -11.16
N GLN A 196 -24.30 -1.58 -10.75
CA GLN A 196 -24.06 -1.87 -9.34
C GLN A 196 -23.21 -0.79 -8.65
N GLY A 197 -22.42 -0.03 -9.41
CA GLY A 197 -21.64 1.09 -8.92
C GLY A 197 -20.77 0.72 -7.73
N ASP A 198 -20.89 1.46 -6.63
CA ASP A 198 -20.07 1.22 -5.43
C ASP A 198 -20.51 0.01 -4.59
N GLN A 199 -21.59 -0.67 -4.99
CA GLN A 199 -22.05 -1.93 -4.40
C GLN A 199 -21.55 -3.16 -5.14
N PHE A 200 -20.88 -2.99 -6.28
CA PHE A 200 -20.23 -4.10 -6.96
C PHE A 200 -19.18 -4.72 -6.03
N TRP A 201 -19.27 -6.03 -5.78
CA TRP A 201 -18.59 -6.67 -4.66
C TRP A 201 -17.08 -6.44 -4.65
N LEU A 202 -16.39 -6.51 -5.80
CA LEU A 202 -14.95 -6.25 -5.87
C LEU A 202 -14.57 -4.86 -5.39
N LEU A 203 -15.35 -3.83 -5.74
CA LEU A 203 -15.10 -2.46 -5.28
C LEU A 203 -15.44 -2.32 -3.80
N ARG A 204 -16.60 -2.82 -3.39
CA ARG A 204 -17.07 -2.75 -2.00
C ARG A 204 -16.08 -3.43 -1.05
N CYS A 205 -15.69 -4.66 -1.36
CA CYS A 205 -14.74 -5.45 -0.58
C CYS A 205 -13.37 -4.77 -0.46
N ALA A 206 -12.83 -4.22 -1.55
CA ALA A 206 -11.56 -3.50 -1.49
C ALA A 206 -11.63 -2.26 -0.59
N ARG A 207 -12.75 -1.52 -0.62
CA ARG A 207 -12.97 -0.32 0.20
C ARG A 207 -13.12 -0.65 1.68
N GLU A 208 -13.90 -1.69 1.99
CA GLU A 208 -14.12 -2.15 3.37
C GLU A 208 -12.82 -2.70 3.98
N LEU A 209 -12.05 -3.48 3.20
CA LEU A 209 -10.74 -3.99 3.62
C LEU A 209 -9.75 -2.84 3.86
N ASP A 210 -9.68 -1.86 2.97
CA ASP A 210 -8.79 -0.70 3.15
C ASP A 210 -9.15 0.13 4.40
N ASP A 211 -10.44 0.30 4.71
CA ASP A 211 -10.91 0.96 5.93
C ASP A 211 -10.47 0.21 7.19
N ILE A 212 -10.59 -1.13 7.23
CA ILE A 212 -10.10 -1.94 8.37
C ILE A 212 -8.58 -1.87 8.51
N LEU A 213 -7.84 -2.01 7.40
CA LEU A 213 -6.37 -1.94 7.44
C LEU A 213 -5.89 -0.58 7.96
N LEU A 214 -6.60 0.50 7.61
CA LEU A 214 -6.35 1.82 8.16
C LEU A 214 -6.75 1.87 9.64
N HIS A 215 -7.93 1.40 10.02
CA HIS A 215 -8.38 1.38 11.41
C HIS A 215 -7.36 0.68 12.33
N LEU A 216 -6.94 -0.53 11.97
CA LEU A 216 -5.93 -1.30 12.73
C LEU A 216 -4.60 -0.55 12.84
N ARG A 217 -4.15 0.10 11.76
CA ARG A 217 -2.87 0.80 11.73
C ARG A 217 -2.84 2.05 12.63
N PHE A 218 -3.97 2.73 12.82
CA PHE A 218 -4.03 3.99 13.57
C PHE A 218 -4.53 3.83 15.00
N ASN A 219 -5.50 2.94 15.21
CA ASN A 219 -6.22 2.86 16.46
C ASN A 219 -5.78 1.67 17.31
N GLU A 220 -5.24 0.62 16.69
CA GLU A 220 -4.90 -0.64 17.35
C GLU A 220 -3.39 -0.91 17.30
N LEU A 221 -2.65 -0.11 18.06
CA LEU A 221 -1.19 -0.10 18.03
C LEU A 221 -0.54 -1.30 18.75
N ASP A 222 -1.25 -1.87 19.72
CA ASP A 222 -0.75 -2.95 20.57
C ASP A 222 -1.05 -4.35 20.03
N LEU A 223 -1.88 -4.45 18.99
CA LEU A 223 -2.15 -5.69 18.28
C LEU A 223 -0.96 -5.98 17.35
N GLY A 224 -0.22 -7.05 17.59
CA GLY A 224 1.01 -7.38 16.86
C GLY A 224 0.76 -8.23 15.61
N VAL A 225 -0.33 -9.01 15.59
CA VAL A 225 -0.62 -10.00 14.55
C VAL A 225 -1.96 -9.70 13.87
N ILE A 226 -1.98 -9.72 12.54
CA ILE A 226 -3.19 -9.71 11.73
C ILE A 226 -3.36 -11.11 11.13
N ILE A 227 -4.50 -11.72 11.42
CA ILE A 227 -4.93 -13.02 10.92
C ILE A 227 -5.91 -12.77 9.79
N PHE A 228 -5.60 -13.26 8.59
CA PHE A 228 -6.53 -13.29 7.47
C PHE A 228 -7.22 -14.64 7.39
N SER A 229 -8.53 -14.60 7.21
CA SER A 229 -9.40 -15.74 6.95
C SER A 229 -10.42 -15.35 5.89
N SER A 230 -11.03 -16.34 5.25
CA SER A 230 -12.13 -16.11 4.33
C SER A 230 -13.23 -17.13 4.58
N GLN A 231 -14.44 -16.81 4.14
CA GLN A 231 -15.61 -17.68 4.32
C GLN A 231 -16.53 -17.58 3.11
N GLY A 232 -16.96 -18.72 2.59
CA GLY A 232 -18.00 -18.83 1.57
C GLY A 232 -17.55 -19.60 0.33
N SER A 233 -18.10 -19.26 -0.84
CA SER A 233 -17.91 -20.02 -2.08
C SER A 233 -16.61 -19.64 -2.80
N LEU A 234 -15.70 -20.60 -2.96
CA LEU A 234 -14.50 -20.46 -3.79
C LEU A 234 -14.84 -20.17 -5.26
N ASN A 235 -15.89 -20.81 -5.77
CA ASN A 235 -16.35 -20.62 -7.15
C ASN A 235 -16.81 -19.19 -7.41
N ASP A 236 -17.46 -18.56 -6.43
CA ASP A 236 -17.95 -17.18 -6.57
C ASP A 236 -16.77 -16.21 -6.62
N ILE A 237 -15.73 -16.44 -5.82
CA ILE A 237 -14.48 -15.67 -5.89
C ILE A 237 -13.81 -15.81 -7.25
N LEU A 238 -13.71 -17.03 -7.78
CA LEU A 238 -13.14 -17.28 -9.11
C LEU A 238 -13.96 -16.65 -10.25
N PHE A 239 -15.29 -16.63 -10.12
CA PHE A 239 -16.17 -15.93 -11.05
C PHE A 239 -15.86 -14.43 -11.07
N TYR A 240 -15.78 -13.78 -9.91
CA TYR A 240 -15.44 -12.36 -9.83
C TYR A 240 -14.00 -12.07 -10.27
N ASP A 241 -13.05 -12.97 -10.03
CA ASP A 241 -11.70 -12.87 -10.59
C ASP A 241 -11.76 -12.87 -12.12
N ASN A 242 -12.54 -13.77 -12.74
CA ASN A 242 -12.66 -13.83 -14.19
C ASN A 242 -13.22 -12.53 -14.79
N LEU A 243 -14.15 -11.83 -14.11
CA LEU A 243 -14.65 -10.53 -14.55
C LEU A 243 -13.53 -9.49 -14.71
N LEU A 244 -12.48 -9.56 -13.88
CA LEU A 244 -11.31 -8.69 -14.01
C LEU A 244 -10.57 -8.91 -15.34
N HIS A 245 -10.59 -10.12 -15.88
CA HIS A 245 -9.94 -10.47 -17.15
C HIS A 245 -10.86 -10.19 -18.34
N GLU A 246 -12.09 -10.67 -18.27
CA GLU A 246 -13.10 -10.56 -19.33
C GLU A 246 -13.37 -9.09 -19.69
N TYR A 247 -13.57 -8.25 -18.68
CA TYR A 247 -13.86 -6.81 -18.84
C TYR A 247 -12.62 -5.94 -18.60
N SER A 248 -11.42 -6.47 -18.87
CA SER A 248 -10.15 -5.77 -18.60
C SER A 248 -9.96 -4.44 -19.35
N SER A 249 -10.68 -4.22 -20.45
CA SER A 249 -10.66 -2.95 -21.20
C SER A 249 -11.54 -1.88 -20.56
N ASN A 250 -12.55 -2.28 -19.77
CA ASN A 250 -13.52 -1.40 -19.14
C ASN A 250 -12.82 -0.53 -18.06
N TRP A 251 -13.07 0.78 -18.10
CA TRP A 251 -12.39 1.74 -17.23
C TRP A 251 -12.69 1.50 -15.75
N PHE A 252 -13.92 1.06 -15.41
CA PHE A 252 -14.34 0.86 -14.03
C PHE A 252 -13.65 -0.37 -13.43
N ILE A 253 -13.57 -1.46 -14.21
CA ILE A 253 -12.82 -2.67 -13.82
C ILE A 253 -11.32 -2.38 -13.68
N LYS A 254 -10.73 -1.56 -14.55
CA LYS A 254 -9.34 -1.11 -14.38
C LYS A 254 -9.14 -0.37 -13.06
N GLU A 255 -9.99 0.60 -12.74
CA GLU A 255 -9.90 1.32 -11.46
C GLU A 255 -10.03 0.40 -10.24
N ILE A 256 -10.91 -0.62 -10.33
CA ILE A 256 -11.05 -1.65 -9.30
C ILE A 256 -9.76 -2.46 -9.16
N LYS A 257 -9.12 -2.89 -10.26
CA LYS A 257 -7.80 -3.55 -10.22
C LYS A 257 -6.76 -2.68 -9.54
N HIS A 258 -6.69 -1.40 -9.88
CA HIS A 258 -5.72 -0.49 -9.26
C HIS A 258 -6.00 -0.30 -7.77
N LEU A 259 -7.27 -0.24 -7.35
CA LEU A 259 -7.61 -0.20 -5.94
C LEU A 259 -7.15 -1.47 -5.21
N TRP A 260 -7.45 -2.65 -5.74
CA TRP A 260 -6.98 -3.92 -5.17
C TRP A 260 -5.44 -3.99 -5.10
N ASN A 261 -4.74 -3.59 -6.17
CA ASN A 261 -3.28 -3.54 -6.16
C ASN A 261 -2.74 -2.66 -5.02
N ARG A 262 -3.35 -1.49 -4.78
CA ARG A 262 -2.98 -0.59 -3.69
C ARG A 262 -3.32 -1.17 -2.30
N THR A 263 -4.48 -1.79 -2.16
CA THR A 263 -4.90 -2.44 -0.91
C THR A 263 -3.96 -3.59 -0.57
N LEU A 264 -3.60 -4.44 -1.54
CA LEU A 264 -2.65 -5.52 -1.37
C LEU A 264 -1.24 -5.00 -1.04
N LYS A 265 -0.74 -3.96 -1.74
CA LYS A 265 0.52 -3.27 -1.35
C LYS A 265 0.49 -2.74 0.08
N ARG A 266 -0.68 -2.30 0.58
CA ARG A 266 -0.83 -1.85 1.97
C ARG A 266 -0.67 -2.99 2.96
N ILE A 267 -1.12 -4.20 2.61
CA ILE A 267 -0.89 -5.42 3.40
C ILE A 267 0.61 -5.67 3.51
N ASP A 268 1.35 -5.74 2.40
CA ASP A 268 2.80 -5.99 2.42
C ASP A 268 3.57 -4.98 3.31
N LEU A 269 3.16 -3.71 3.24
CA LEU A 269 3.77 -2.56 3.94
C LEU A 269 3.20 -2.30 5.34
N THR A 270 2.46 -3.25 5.92
CA THR A 270 1.97 -3.12 7.29
C THR A 270 3.04 -3.55 8.30
N SER A 271 3.17 -2.82 9.40
CA SER A 271 4.12 -3.11 10.49
C SER A 271 3.49 -4.05 11.51
N ARG A 272 3.00 -5.19 11.04
CA ARG A 272 2.34 -6.24 11.81
C ARG A 272 2.75 -7.57 11.21
N SER A 273 2.88 -8.59 12.05
CA SER A 273 2.99 -9.95 11.57
C SER A 273 1.69 -10.35 10.87
N LEU A 274 1.82 -11.00 9.73
CA LEU A 274 0.71 -11.41 8.88
C LEU A 274 0.64 -12.93 8.82
N VAL A 275 -0.54 -13.47 9.09
CA VAL A 275 -0.81 -14.90 8.94
C VAL A 275 -2.10 -15.11 8.20
N THR A 276 -2.13 -16.10 7.31
CA THR A 276 -3.37 -16.55 6.67
C THR A 276 -3.74 -17.93 7.19
N LEU A 277 -4.96 -18.07 7.72
CA LEU A 277 -5.54 -19.33 8.12
C LEU A 277 -6.55 -19.77 7.07
N ILE A 278 -6.25 -20.88 6.39
CA ILE A 278 -7.06 -21.48 5.33
C ILE A 278 -7.81 -22.66 5.95
N GLU A 279 -8.89 -22.33 6.64
CA GLU A 279 -9.77 -23.26 7.36
C GLU A 279 -10.80 -23.90 6.39
N PRO A 280 -11.46 -25.02 6.75
CA PRO A 280 -12.59 -25.54 6.01
C PRO A 280 -13.65 -24.45 5.80
N GLY A 281 -14.25 -24.39 4.60
CA GLY A 281 -15.20 -23.34 4.20
C GLY A 281 -14.57 -22.00 3.79
N SER A 282 -13.24 -21.90 3.80
CA SER A 282 -12.54 -20.73 3.23
C SER A 282 -12.57 -20.72 1.70
N CYS A 283 -12.37 -19.53 1.13
CA CYS A 283 -12.56 -19.27 -0.30
C CYS A 283 -11.40 -18.48 -0.92
N PHE A 284 -10.15 -18.84 -0.62
CA PHE A 284 -8.97 -18.18 -1.18
C PHE A 284 -8.71 -18.60 -2.63
N GLY A 285 -9.39 -17.94 -3.57
CA GLY A 285 -9.26 -18.14 -5.00
C GLY A 285 -8.79 -16.91 -5.76
N GLY A 286 -8.10 -17.11 -6.88
CA GLY A 286 -7.71 -16.06 -7.82
C GLY A 286 -7.04 -14.87 -7.16
N PHE A 287 -7.47 -13.64 -7.42
CA PHE A 287 -6.88 -12.46 -6.78
C PHE A 287 -6.90 -12.49 -5.24
N LEU A 288 -7.83 -13.20 -4.60
CA LEU A 288 -7.91 -13.25 -3.13
C LEU A 288 -6.78 -14.10 -2.52
N SER A 289 -6.23 -15.07 -3.28
CA SER A 289 -5.08 -15.86 -2.83
C SER A 289 -3.79 -15.02 -2.74
N GLU A 290 -3.76 -13.81 -3.30
CA GLU A 290 -2.67 -12.85 -3.05
C GLU A 290 -2.46 -12.57 -1.55
N ILE A 291 -3.50 -12.68 -0.73
CA ILE A 291 -3.40 -12.51 0.72
C ILE A 291 -2.61 -13.65 1.37
N ILE A 292 -2.71 -14.88 0.85
CA ILE A 292 -1.86 -16.01 1.28
C ILE A 292 -0.40 -15.65 1.02
N PHE A 293 -0.11 -15.13 -0.16
CA PHE A 293 1.25 -14.85 -0.60
C PHE A 293 1.84 -13.55 0.01
N ALA A 294 0.98 -12.69 0.57
CA ALA A 294 1.38 -11.49 1.29
C ALA A 294 1.77 -11.79 2.75
N SER A 295 1.21 -12.87 3.31
CA SER A 295 1.41 -13.24 4.71
C SER A 295 2.81 -13.78 4.98
N ASP A 296 3.31 -13.53 6.19
CA ASP A 296 4.61 -14.06 6.63
C ASP A 296 4.58 -15.58 6.76
N ARG A 297 3.41 -16.12 7.12
CA ARG A 297 3.12 -17.55 7.13
C ARG A 297 1.67 -17.81 6.70
N SER A 298 1.43 -18.97 6.13
CA SER A 298 0.10 -19.49 5.87
C SER A 298 -0.05 -20.92 6.36
N TYR A 299 -1.18 -21.19 7.00
CA TYR A 299 -1.55 -22.49 7.55
C TYR A 299 -2.81 -22.96 6.84
N MET A 300 -2.81 -24.20 6.36
CA MET A 300 -3.94 -24.80 5.65
C MET A 300 -4.41 -26.06 6.36
N ALA A 301 -5.71 -26.12 6.66
CA ALA A 301 -6.30 -27.27 7.31
C ALA A 301 -6.33 -28.46 6.34
N GLU A 302 -5.96 -29.63 6.83
CA GLU A 302 -6.09 -30.89 6.11
C GLU A 302 -7.44 -31.53 6.43
N GLY A 303 -8.17 -31.95 5.38
CA GLY A 303 -9.47 -32.56 5.53
C GLY A 303 -10.55 -31.59 6.04
N VAL A 304 -11.50 -32.16 6.77
CA VAL A 304 -12.61 -31.44 7.41
C VAL A 304 -12.44 -31.52 8.92
N PHE A 305 -12.81 -30.47 9.62
CA PHE A 305 -12.86 -30.49 11.08
C PHE A 305 -14.10 -31.24 11.53
N ASP A 306 -13.95 -32.16 12.49
CA ASP A 306 -15.03 -33.06 12.95
C ASP A 306 -16.31 -32.33 13.41
N ASP A 307 -16.18 -31.09 13.89
CA ASP A 307 -17.28 -30.25 14.39
C ASP A 307 -17.90 -29.33 13.32
N SER A 308 -17.44 -29.39 12.06
CA SER A 308 -17.94 -28.53 10.98
C SER A 308 -18.54 -29.31 9.80
N ASN A 309 -19.61 -28.75 9.22
CA ASN A 309 -20.16 -29.21 7.94
C ASN A 309 -19.54 -28.45 6.74
N ASP A 310 -18.52 -27.63 6.99
CA ASP A 310 -17.86 -26.87 5.95
C ASP A 310 -17.05 -27.79 5.03
N PRO A 311 -16.98 -27.48 3.72
CA PRO A 311 -16.15 -28.23 2.80
C PRO A 311 -14.68 -28.09 3.19
N GLU A 312 -13.90 -29.13 2.89
CA GLU A 312 -12.44 -29.12 3.03
C GLU A 312 -11.82 -27.84 2.45
N ALA A 313 -10.79 -27.34 3.12
CA ALA A 313 -10.05 -26.17 2.71
C ALA A 313 -9.44 -26.37 1.33
N LYS A 314 -9.74 -25.48 0.38
CA LYS A 314 -9.12 -25.47 -0.95
C LYS A 314 -8.69 -24.08 -1.37
N ILE A 315 -7.61 -24.02 -2.14
CA ILE A 315 -7.15 -22.80 -2.80
C ILE A 315 -7.12 -22.99 -4.31
N ALA A 316 -7.24 -21.90 -5.06
CA ALA A 316 -7.16 -21.95 -6.52
C ALA A 316 -6.39 -20.74 -7.07
N LEU A 317 -5.45 -21.01 -7.96
CA LEU A 317 -4.73 -19.97 -8.69
C LEU A 317 -5.52 -19.51 -9.92
N SER A 318 -5.32 -18.26 -10.30
CA SER A 318 -5.85 -17.65 -11.51
C SER A 318 -4.75 -16.88 -12.25
N LYS A 319 -5.08 -16.37 -13.43
CA LYS A 319 -4.21 -15.44 -14.17
C LYS A 319 -3.90 -14.16 -13.37
N SER A 320 -4.72 -13.77 -12.39
CA SER A 320 -4.48 -12.58 -11.58
C SER A 320 -3.20 -12.66 -10.74
N ASN A 321 -2.81 -13.87 -10.34
CA ASN A 321 -1.67 -14.11 -9.44
C ASN A 321 -0.30 -13.91 -10.10
N PHE A 322 -0.26 -13.86 -11.43
CA PHE A 322 0.99 -13.88 -12.20
C PHE A 322 1.31 -12.56 -12.91
N ASN A 323 0.43 -11.55 -12.83
CA ASN A 323 0.63 -10.33 -13.62
C ASN A 323 0.12 -9.05 -12.95
N PHE A 324 -1.12 -9.04 -12.46
CA PHE A 324 -1.81 -7.78 -12.16
C PHE A 324 -1.41 -7.13 -10.84
N PHE A 325 -1.19 -7.93 -9.80
CA PHE A 325 -1.05 -7.44 -8.43
C PHE A 325 0.39 -7.45 -7.95
N LYS A 326 1.19 -6.52 -8.49
CA LYS A 326 2.60 -6.40 -8.16
C LYS A 326 2.83 -5.73 -6.80
N MET A 327 3.80 -6.24 -6.07
CA MET A 327 4.31 -5.60 -4.85
C MET A 327 5.08 -4.32 -5.21
N SER A 328 5.44 -3.53 -4.19
CA SER A 328 6.22 -2.30 -4.40
C SER A 328 7.60 -2.53 -5.02
N ASN A 329 8.19 -3.73 -4.93
CA ASN A 329 9.44 -4.10 -5.60
C ASN A 329 9.29 -4.34 -7.12
N GLY A 330 8.06 -4.28 -7.66
CA GLY A 330 7.80 -4.39 -9.10
C GLY A 330 7.63 -5.81 -9.64
N ILE A 331 7.65 -6.81 -8.75
CA ILE A 331 7.35 -8.23 -9.05
C ILE A 331 6.10 -8.68 -8.29
N THR A 332 5.52 -9.81 -8.68
CA THR A 332 4.38 -10.43 -8.00
C THR A 332 4.78 -11.05 -6.66
N ARG A 333 3.78 -11.37 -5.82
CA ARG A 333 4.04 -12.08 -4.55
C ARG A 333 4.55 -13.49 -4.79
N LEU A 334 4.05 -14.19 -5.81
CA LEU A 334 4.57 -15.50 -6.20
C LEU A 334 6.02 -15.42 -6.68
N GLU A 335 6.38 -14.45 -7.52
CA GLU A 335 7.79 -14.23 -7.93
C GLU A 335 8.69 -13.87 -6.74
N THR A 336 8.17 -13.15 -5.74
CA THR A 336 8.92 -12.84 -4.52
C THR A 336 9.10 -14.09 -3.65
N ARG A 337 8.06 -14.93 -3.56
CA ARG A 337 8.08 -16.19 -2.81
C ARG A 337 9.05 -17.20 -3.42
N PHE A 338 9.11 -17.29 -4.74
CA PHE A 338 9.99 -18.17 -5.51
C PHE A 338 11.07 -17.35 -6.23
N LEU A 339 11.85 -16.60 -5.44
CA LEU A 339 12.79 -15.60 -5.97
C LEU A 339 13.85 -16.25 -6.87
N ASN A 340 13.95 -15.75 -8.11
CA ASN A 340 14.82 -16.27 -9.17
C ASN A 340 14.48 -17.70 -9.66
N GLU A 341 13.30 -18.24 -9.35
CA GLU A 341 12.85 -19.55 -9.82
C GLU A 341 11.79 -19.41 -10.93
N SER A 342 12.18 -18.81 -12.06
CA SER A 342 11.24 -18.57 -13.18
C SER A 342 10.59 -19.85 -13.75
N GLU A 343 11.24 -21.01 -13.61
CA GLU A 343 10.68 -22.30 -14.01
C GLU A 343 9.54 -22.72 -13.07
N LYS A 344 9.71 -22.52 -11.76
CA LYS A 344 8.67 -22.78 -10.75
C LYS A 344 7.43 -21.93 -11.01
N ILE A 345 7.61 -20.66 -11.38
CA ILE A 345 6.48 -19.79 -11.74
C ILE A 345 5.70 -20.34 -12.94
N LYS A 346 6.40 -20.80 -13.99
CA LYS A 346 5.75 -21.44 -15.16
C LYS A 346 5.05 -22.75 -14.81
N GLU A 347 5.60 -23.53 -13.88
CA GLU A 347 4.93 -24.73 -13.37
C GLU A 347 3.61 -24.36 -12.69
N LEU A 348 3.62 -23.34 -11.82
CA LEU A 348 2.42 -22.87 -11.13
C LEU A 348 1.37 -22.30 -12.09
N GLU A 349 1.77 -21.71 -13.22
CA GLU A 349 0.82 -21.29 -14.26
C GLU A 349 0.02 -22.48 -14.84
N ASN A 350 0.59 -23.69 -14.86
CA ASN A 350 -0.12 -24.91 -15.31
C ASN A 350 -1.15 -25.42 -14.28
N GLU A 351 -1.12 -24.90 -13.05
CA GLU A 351 -2.07 -25.23 -11.98
C GLU A 351 -3.25 -24.24 -11.91
N ILE A 352 -3.30 -23.24 -12.79
CA ILE A 352 -4.41 -22.27 -12.86
C ILE A 352 -5.75 -22.99 -13.05
N GLY A 353 -6.73 -22.60 -12.22
CA GLY A 353 -8.10 -23.12 -12.27
C GLY A 353 -8.30 -24.49 -11.62
N LYS A 354 -7.24 -25.12 -11.10
CA LYS A 354 -7.38 -26.33 -10.30
C LYS A 354 -7.68 -25.97 -8.85
N GLU A 355 -8.57 -26.73 -8.22
CA GLU A 355 -8.75 -26.69 -6.77
C GLU A 355 -7.65 -27.54 -6.12
N LEU A 356 -6.85 -26.91 -5.27
CA LEU A 356 -5.73 -27.53 -4.58
C LEU A 356 -6.11 -27.75 -3.12
N ASP A 357 -6.03 -28.99 -2.67
CA ASP A 357 -6.13 -29.36 -1.26
C ASP A 357 -4.83 -28.98 -0.50
N SER A 358 -4.83 -29.22 0.80
CA SER A 358 -3.74 -28.84 1.69
C SER A 358 -2.40 -29.48 1.31
N GLN A 359 -2.42 -30.77 0.98
CA GLN A 359 -1.22 -31.53 0.64
C GLN A 359 -0.65 -31.10 -0.72
N MET A 360 -1.51 -30.88 -1.73
CA MET A 360 -1.11 -30.34 -3.01
C MET A 360 -0.52 -28.94 -2.86
N ALA A 361 -1.21 -28.06 -2.14
CA ALA A 361 -0.77 -26.68 -1.91
C ALA A 361 0.58 -26.62 -1.18
N LEU A 362 0.80 -27.48 -0.17
CA LEU A 362 2.07 -27.59 0.55
C LEU A 362 3.18 -28.09 -0.37
N ASN A 363 2.93 -29.17 -1.13
CA ASN A 363 3.93 -29.80 -2.00
C ASN A 363 4.44 -28.87 -3.10
N ILE A 364 3.58 -28.05 -3.67
CA ILE A 364 3.99 -27.06 -4.69
C ILE A 364 4.45 -25.73 -4.07
N GLY A 365 4.39 -25.61 -2.74
CA GLY A 365 4.94 -24.51 -1.96
C GLY A 365 4.04 -23.28 -1.87
N LEU A 366 2.72 -23.38 -2.09
CA LEU A 366 1.80 -22.24 -1.97
C LEU A 366 1.43 -21.88 -0.53
N VAL A 367 1.54 -22.84 0.40
CA VAL A 367 1.32 -22.62 1.84
C VAL A 367 2.58 -22.92 2.64
N THR A 368 2.66 -22.44 3.88
CA THR A 368 3.82 -22.69 4.76
C THR A 368 3.70 -24.03 5.46
N PHE A 369 2.53 -24.33 6.03
CA PHE A 369 2.25 -25.55 6.78
C PHE A 369 0.85 -26.08 6.50
N SER A 370 0.70 -27.41 6.62
CA SER A 370 -0.57 -28.13 6.57
C SER A 370 -0.70 -28.95 7.86
N PHE A 371 -1.84 -28.87 8.53
CA PHE A 371 -2.11 -29.61 9.75
C PHE A 371 -3.51 -30.22 9.71
N ASP A 372 -3.65 -31.40 10.29
CA ASP A 372 -4.95 -32.03 10.54
C ASP A 372 -5.69 -31.31 11.68
N ASP A 373 -6.91 -31.75 11.95
CA ASP A 373 -7.76 -31.20 13.00
C ASP A 373 -7.22 -31.40 14.42
N ILE A 374 -6.37 -32.41 14.63
CA ILE A 374 -5.74 -32.72 15.91
C ILE A 374 -4.65 -31.68 16.22
N ASP A 375 -3.76 -31.42 15.26
CA ASP A 375 -2.61 -30.53 15.46
C ASP A 375 -2.95 -29.04 15.23
N TRP A 376 -4.02 -28.74 14.48
CA TRP A 376 -4.37 -27.38 14.06
C TRP A 376 -4.46 -26.37 15.22
N GLU A 377 -5.25 -26.67 16.24
CA GLU A 377 -5.52 -25.72 17.33
C GLU A 377 -4.24 -25.39 18.11
N ASP A 378 -3.43 -26.41 18.42
CA ASP A 378 -2.22 -26.25 19.22
C ASP A 378 -1.12 -25.53 18.42
N GLU A 379 -0.87 -25.92 17.17
CA GLU A 379 0.19 -25.32 16.34
C GLU A 379 -0.12 -23.85 15.96
N VAL A 380 -1.38 -23.55 15.63
CA VAL A 380 -1.79 -22.16 15.35
C VAL A 380 -1.71 -21.33 16.63
N ARG A 381 -2.16 -21.84 17.78
CA ARG A 381 -2.06 -21.13 19.06
C ARG A 381 -0.61 -20.83 19.43
N ILE A 382 0.27 -21.84 19.38
CA ILE A 382 1.70 -21.69 19.68
C ILE A 382 2.32 -20.61 18.80
N PHE A 383 2.06 -20.64 17.49
CA PHE A 383 2.56 -19.62 16.58
C PHE A 383 2.11 -18.20 16.95
N LEU A 384 0.82 -18.02 17.27
CA LEU A 384 0.27 -16.73 17.65
C LEU A 384 0.86 -16.23 18.97
N GLU A 385 0.99 -17.10 19.96
CA GLU A 385 1.62 -16.81 21.24
C GLU A 385 3.08 -16.39 21.05
N GLU A 386 3.86 -17.15 20.27
CA GLU A 386 5.25 -16.82 19.93
C GLU A 386 5.35 -15.42 19.30
N ARG A 387 4.55 -15.15 18.26
CA ARG A 387 4.57 -13.85 17.57
C ARG A 387 4.21 -12.70 18.48
N SER A 388 3.26 -12.90 19.39
CA SER A 388 2.87 -11.89 20.38
C SER A 388 3.92 -11.67 21.49
N SER A 389 4.84 -12.63 21.67
CA SER A 389 5.88 -12.62 22.71
C SER A 389 7.19 -11.94 22.27
N PHE A 390 7.46 -11.90 20.96
CA PHE A 390 8.69 -11.29 20.44
C PHE A 390 8.66 -9.75 20.46
N SER A 391 9.85 -9.15 20.41
CA SER A 391 9.97 -7.68 20.31
C SER A 391 9.33 -7.18 19.00
N PRO A 392 8.33 -6.28 19.05
CA PRO A 392 7.66 -5.78 17.85
C PRO A 392 8.61 -5.00 16.92
N ASP A 393 9.65 -4.38 17.48
CA ASP A 393 10.67 -3.68 16.71
C ASP A 393 11.49 -4.66 15.85
N SER A 394 11.90 -5.78 16.44
CA SER A 394 12.63 -6.85 15.75
C SER A 394 11.74 -7.54 14.71
N MET A 395 10.47 -7.79 15.03
CA MET A 395 9.52 -8.40 14.10
C MET A 395 9.27 -7.50 12.88
N THR A 396 9.00 -6.22 13.09
CA THR A 396 8.81 -5.26 11.99
C THR A 396 10.05 -5.16 11.11
N GLY A 397 11.25 -5.14 11.70
CA GLY A 397 12.50 -5.12 10.96
C GLY A 397 12.74 -6.40 10.15
N LEU A 398 12.48 -7.57 10.74
CA LEU A 398 12.57 -8.86 10.08
C LEU A 398 11.63 -8.94 8.88
N GLU A 399 10.35 -8.63 9.08
CA GLU A 399 9.29 -8.69 8.08
C GLU A 399 9.58 -7.74 6.90
N ALA A 400 10.04 -6.52 7.17
CA ALA A 400 10.40 -5.57 6.12
C ALA A 400 11.54 -6.08 5.22
N ASN A 401 12.47 -6.90 5.76
CA ASN A 401 13.55 -7.49 4.97
C ASN A 401 13.10 -8.74 4.21
N LEU A 402 12.32 -9.62 4.85
CA LEU A 402 11.90 -10.88 4.24
C LEU A 402 10.83 -10.68 3.16
N ARG A 403 9.87 -9.78 3.38
CA ARG A 403 8.80 -9.49 2.40
C ARG A 403 9.31 -8.78 1.14
N PHE A 404 10.34 -7.95 1.28
CA PHE A 404 10.90 -7.17 0.16
C PHE A 404 12.27 -7.72 -0.26
N ALA A 405 12.37 -9.03 -0.42
CA ALA A 405 13.51 -9.65 -1.06
C ALA A 405 13.57 -9.29 -2.56
N GLY A 406 14.78 -9.30 -3.13
CA GLY A 406 15.00 -9.10 -4.56
C GLY A 406 15.16 -7.62 -4.97
N PRO A 407 14.46 -7.15 -6.02
CA PRO A 407 14.73 -5.85 -6.64
C PRO A 407 14.27 -4.66 -5.80
N GLU A 408 14.91 -3.51 -6.01
CA GLU A 408 14.57 -2.24 -5.37
C GLU A 408 14.03 -1.24 -6.40
N THR A 409 12.88 -0.64 -6.12
CA THR A 409 12.23 0.40 -6.93
C THR A 409 12.24 1.75 -6.19
N MET A 410 11.65 2.78 -6.80
CA MET A 410 11.42 4.04 -6.10
C MET A 410 10.53 3.86 -4.87
N GLU A 411 9.50 3.01 -4.94
CA GLU A 411 8.58 2.76 -3.82
C GLU A 411 9.29 2.07 -2.64
N THR A 412 10.06 1.01 -2.91
CA THR A 412 10.79 0.30 -1.86
C THR A 412 11.91 1.15 -1.28
N LYS A 413 12.57 2.02 -2.07
CA LYS A 413 13.51 3.01 -1.52
C LYS A 413 12.83 4.03 -0.59
N ILE A 414 11.60 4.43 -0.88
CA ILE A 414 10.80 5.31 -0.01
C ILE A 414 10.50 4.60 1.32
N PHE A 415 9.90 3.40 1.27
CA PHE A 415 9.48 2.68 2.49
C PHE A 415 10.62 1.96 3.23
N GLY A 416 11.71 1.64 2.54
CA GLY A 416 12.92 1.04 3.08
C GLY A 416 13.94 2.12 3.42
N ARG A 417 14.87 2.40 2.50
CA ARG A 417 16.02 3.31 2.73
C ARG A 417 15.63 4.63 3.39
N LEU A 418 14.72 5.40 2.80
CA LEU A 418 14.37 6.72 3.30
C LEU A 418 13.65 6.64 4.65
N THR A 419 12.59 5.84 4.71
CA THR A 419 11.76 5.71 5.91
C THR A 419 12.54 5.11 7.08
N ALA A 420 13.37 4.09 6.88
CA ALA A 420 14.16 3.50 7.96
C ALA A 420 15.15 4.51 8.58
N TRP A 421 15.85 5.29 7.75
CA TRP A 421 16.72 6.37 8.25
C TRP A 421 15.94 7.47 8.94
N GLN A 422 14.79 7.87 8.38
CA GLN A 422 13.91 8.85 9.01
C GLN A 422 13.39 8.36 10.37
N ASN A 423 13.04 7.08 10.47
CA ASN A 423 12.58 6.47 11.71
C ASN A 423 13.68 6.49 12.76
N TRP A 424 14.91 6.12 12.40
CA TRP A 424 16.05 6.21 13.31
C TRP A 424 16.26 7.65 13.82
N ILE A 425 16.15 8.65 12.94
CA ILE A 425 16.24 10.07 13.33
C ILE A 425 15.11 10.46 14.30
N PHE A 426 13.87 10.04 14.03
CA PHE A 426 12.70 10.38 14.86
C PHE A 426 12.74 9.79 16.27
N GLN A 427 13.63 8.85 16.55
CA GLN A 427 13.82 8.28 17.88
C GLN A 427 14.95 8.96 18.67
N ARG A 428 15.66 9.93 18.07
CA ARG A 428 16.85 10.55 18.66
C ARG A 428 16.62 11.95 19.20
N PRO A 429 17.35 12.34 20.26
CA PRO A 429 17.11 13.60 20.97
C PRO A 429 17.36 14.84 20.12
N ASN A 430 18.26 14.80 19.13
CA ASN A 430 18.52 15.94 18.25
C ASN A 430 17.25 16.41 17.52
N ALA A 431 16.36 15.48 17.13
CA ALA A 431 15.10 15.82 16.47
C ALA A 431 13.97 16.05 17.49
N VAL A 432 13.69 15.06 18.36
CA VAL A 432 12.46 15.02 19.18
C VAL A 432 12.66 15.32 20.68
N GLY A 433 13.90 15.47 21.14
CA GLY A 433 14.20 15.76 22.55
C GLY A 433 13.68 17.12 23.01
N GLU A 434 13.71 17.40 24.32
CA GLU A 434 13.29 18.69 24.89
C GLU A 434 14.00 19.90 24.27
N GLU A 435 15.29 19.75 24.02
CA GLU A 435 16.14 20.75 23.34
C GLU A 435 16.34 20.46 21.85
N GLY A 436 15.57 19.51 21.29
CA GLY A 436 15.65 19.09 19.90
C GLY A 436 14.96 20.05 18.93
N ALA A 437 15.30 19.93 17.65
CA ALA A 437 14.87 20.88 16.61
C ALA A 437 13.35 21.02 16.48
N LEU A 438 12.60 19.92 16.53
CA LEU A 438 11.14 19.97 16.39
C LEU A 438 10.46 20.76 17.52
N LYS A 439 10.99 20.70 18.75
CA LYS A 439 10.42 21.43 19.89
C LYS A 439 10.87 22.88 19.95
N LYS A 440 12.04 23.21 19.39
CA LYS A 440 12.57 24.58 19.36
C LYS A 440 12.13 25.38 18.13
N TYR A 441 11.64 24.72 17.08
CA TYR A 441 11.11 25.37 15.90
C TYR A 441 10.04 26.43 16.26
N GLY A 442 10.18 27.64 15.72
CA GLY A 442 9.29 28.78 16.00
C GLY A 442 9.47 29.45 17.37
N SER A 443 10.28 28.89 18.29
CA SER A 443 10.48 29.48 19.63
C SER A 443 11.50 30.62 19.68
N GLY A 444 12.26 30.84 18.59
CA GLY A 444 13.40 31.77 18.55
C GLY A 444 14.67 31.27 19.24
N ASN A 445 14.61 30.10 19.92
CA ASN A 445 15.77 29.49 20.57
C ASN A 445 16.49 28.51 19.64
N ARG A 446 17.81 28.40 19.80
CA ARG A 446 18.62 27.41 19.08
C ARG A 446 18.50 26.02 19.71
N SER A 447 18.38 25.01 18.87
CA SER A 447 18.43 23.60 19.25
C SER A 447 19.81 23.22 19.80
N LYS A 448 19.85 22.24 20.72
CA LYS A 448 21.10 21.64 21.20
C LYS A 448 21.26 20.24 20.64
N PHE A 449 22.36 20.02 19.93
CA PHE A 449 22.65 18.74 19.30
C PHE A 449 23.79 18.01 20.00
N ASN A 450 23.69 16.69 20.09
CA ASN A 450 24.86 15.83 20.18
C ASN A 450 25.52 15.80 18.78
N TRP A 451 26.81 16.13 18.74
CA TRP A 451 27.62 16.25 17.53
C TRP A 451 28.26 14.94 17.07
N GLU A 452 28.21 13.89 17.89
CA GLU A 452 28.74 12.58 17.53
C GLU A 452 27.96 11.97 16.36
N ARG A 453 28.71 11.50 15.34
CA ARG A 453 28.18 10.75 14.20
C ARG A 453 28.09 9.27 14.57
N VAL A 454 27.19 8.52 13.91
CA VAL A 454 26.92 7.09 14.13
C VAL A 454 27.13 6.31 12.84
#